data_AF-A0A436ZXF5-F1
#
_entry.id   AF-A0A436ZXF5-F1
#
_cell.length_a   1.000
_cell.length_b   1.000
_cell.length_c   1.000
_cell.angle_alpha   90.00
_cell.angle_beta   90.00
_cell.angle_gamma   90.00
#
_symmetry.space_group_name_H-M   'P 1'
#
loop_
_entity.id
_entity.type
_entity.pdbx_description
1 polymer ?
#
loop_
_entity_poly.entity_id
_entity_poly.type
_entity_poly.pdbx_seq_one_letter_code
_entity_poly.pdbx_strand_id
1 'polypeptide(L)'
;MSDLQPPPDTVFDQYAEIKHPDAFPDALKLLKHFFTDKSIPWTSNGTKNDVELSTYQPDPPLPAPVCRGIGTFPKELTAEQILPVIHQLACRKYWDERYKLGFPSLRYSRKLVRFYAVQKGVGEGWFAIVAPRDFTGYSGHVKEVGEDGVTRYYYLQTSAEFDDVPEVNGIVRGQTSLAGWVLEEGAEGIKCTYIVKFDPKGSIPGYLLEQVVKETPLCIARVRSFIEMKGLVPYVNMHDEFPGQLRKEILNNTAGDDANFSDAQFQFVFSWFGVPGSFDVHFDDKRGNGVKVVVEEGAEGEDLELVKEKGKVTVIVKEGAKDKKLQISVSRA
;
A
#
# COMPACT_ATOMS: atom_id res chain seq x y z
N MET A 1 11.13 -13.24 -20.48
CA MET A 1 10.27 -13.98 -19.54
C MET A 1 9.17 -13.03 -19.11
N SER A 2 7.90 -13.40 -19.25
CA SER A 2 6.81 -12.51 -18.88
C SER A 2 6.61 -12.57 -17.38
N ASP A 3 6.74 -11.43 -16.71
CA ASP A 3 6.29 -11.27 -15.32
C ASP A 3 4.83 -11.74 -15.20
N LEU A 4 4.42 -12.22 -14.02
CA LEU A 4 3.00 -12.47 -13.73
C LEU A 4 2.19 -11.21 -14.06
N GLN A 5 1.12 -11.40 -14.82
CA GLN A 5 0.25 -10.31 -15.24
C GLN A 5 -0.84 -10.08 -14.19
N PRO A 6 -1.35 -8.84 -14.06
CA PRO A 6 -2.53 -8.60 -13.25
C PRO A 6 -3.71 -9.46 -13.74
N PRO A 7 -4.55 -9.99 -12.85
CA PRO A 7 -5.73 -10.73 -13.25
C PRO A 7 -6.72 -9.80 -13.99
N PRO A 8 -7.64 -10.36 -14.80
CA PRO A 8 -8.72 -9.57 -15.37
C PRO A 8 -9.61 -8.99 -14.26
N ASP A 9 -10.19 -7.82 -14.53
CA ASP A 9 -11.01 -7.08 -13.54
C ASP A 9 -12.15 -7.93 -12.96
N THR A 10 -12.68 -8.89 -13.73
CA THR A 10 -13.78 -9.79 -13.33
C THR A 10 -13.44 -10.63 -12.11
N VAL A 11 -12.15 -10.86 -11.81
CA VAL A 11 -11.72 -11.58 -10.61
C VAL A 11 -12.13 -10.84 -9.33
N PHE A 12 -12.31 -9.51 -9.40
CA PHE A 12 -12.71 -8.70 -8.25
C PHE A 12 -14.22 -8.43 -8.17
N ASP A 13 -15.02 -9.07 -9.03
CA ASP A 13 -16.48 -8.92 -9.01
C ASP A 13 -17.11 -9.47 -7.72
N GLN A 14 -16.41 -10.38 -7.05
CA GLN A 14 -16.80 -11.02 -5.79
C GLN A 14 -15.61 -11.05 -4.83
N TYR A 15 -15.89 -11.10 -3.53
CA TYR A 15 -14.83 -11.36 -2.55
C TYR A 15 -14.46 -12.85 -2.60
N ALA A 16 -13.15 -13.10 -2.65
CA ALA A 16 -12.61 -14.45 -2.60
C ALA A 16 -12.65 -15.02 -1.18
N GLU A 17 -12.56 -16.34 -1.07
CA GLU A 17 -12.33 -17.04 0.18
C GLU A 17 -10.87 -16.91 0.65
N ILE A 18 -10.67 -16.70 1.95
CA ILE A 18 -9.33 -16.60 2.55
C ILE A 18 -8.76 -18.01 2.73
N LYS A 19 -7.71 -18.36 1.98
CA LYS A 19 -7.07 -19.69 2.06
C LYS A 19 -6.21 -19.90 3.33
N HIS A 20 -5.68 -18.82 3.90
CA HIS A 20 -4.82 -18.85 5.10
C HIS A 20 -5.31 -17.82 6.11
N PRO A 21 -6.36 -18.13 6.89
CA PRO A 21 -7.04 -17.15 7.74
C PRO A 21 -6.15 -16.59 8.84
N ASP A 22 -5.13 -17.32 9.28
CA ASP A 22 -4.26 -16.93 10.40
C ASP A 22 -3.11 -16.00 9.99
N ALA A 23 -2.72 -15.99 8.70
CA ALA A 23 -1.52 -15.30 8.24
C ALA A 23 -1.53 -13.78 8.55
N PHE A 24 -2.65 -13.10 8.27
CA PHE A 24 -2.79 -11.67 8.53
C PHE A 24 -2.94 -11.34 10.03
N PRO A 25 -3.83 -12.02 10.80
CA PRO A 25 -3.90 -11.87 12.25
C PRO A 25 -2.57 -12.09 12.98
N ASP A 26 -1.80 -13.12 12.61
CA ASP A 26 -0.51 -13.41 13.23
C ASP A 26 0.53 -12.34 12.91
N ALA A 27 0.57 -11.86 11.67
CA ALA A 27 1.45 -10.76 11.28
C ALA A 27 1.07 -9.45 12.00
N LEU A 28 -0.22 -9.18 12.20
CA LEU A 28 -0.67 -8.03 12.99
C LEU A 28 -0.25 -8.16 14.46
N LYS A 29 -0.40 -9.34 15.06
CA LYS A 29 0.06 -9.63 16.42
C LYS A 29 1.57 -9.41 16.53
N LEU A 30 2.33 -9.88 15.55
CA LEU A 30 3.77 -9.70 15.47
C LEU A 30 4.17 -8.22 15.34
N LEU A 31 3.46 -7.46 14.51
CA LEU A 31 3.67 -6.01 14.37
C LEU A 31 3.45 -5.30 15.70
N LYS A 32 2.34 -5.59 16.38
CA LYS A 32 2.03 -5.01 17.68
C LYS A 32 3.09 -5.37 18.72
N HIS A 33 3.55 -6.62 18.76
CA HIS A 33 4.64 -7.04 19.64
C HIS A 33 5.91 -6.24 19.40
N PHE A 34 6.40 -6.14 18.16
CA PHE A 34 7.59 -5.33 17.85
C PHE A 34 7.41 -3.84 18.13
N PHE A 35 6.18 -3.34 18.01
CA PHE A 35 5.84 -1.95 18.21
C PHE A 35 5.75 -1.55 19.70
N THR A 36 5.17 -2.40 20.55
CA THR A 36 4.87 -2.06 21.95
C THR A 36 5.84 -2.65 22.98
N ASP A 37 6.52 -3.76 22.67
CA ASP A 37 7.39 -4.43 23.62
C ASP A 37 8.72 -3.68 23.81
N LYS A 38 8.84 -3.04 24.97
CA LYS A 38 10.04 -2.26 25.37
C LYS A 38 11.23 -3.12 25.78
N SER A 39 11.04 -4.44 25.95
CA SER A 39 12.12 -5.36 26.31
C SER A 39 12.98 -5.78 25.12
N ILE A 40 12.51 -5.55 23.89
CA ILE A 40 13.25 -5.88 22.67
C ILE A 40 14.51 -5.00 22.58
N PRO A 41 15.72 -5.60 22.53
CA PRO A 41 16.98 -4.87 22.57
C PRO A 41 17.32 -4.31 21.17
N TRP A 42 16.57 -3.29 20.75
CA TRP A 42 16.82 -2.58 19.50
C TRP A 42 18.20 -1.91 19.53
N THR A 43 19.04 -2.24 18.58
CA THR A 43 20.32 -1.57 18.35
C THR A 43 20.08 -0.35 17.47
N SER A 44 20.49 0.84 17.92
CA SER A 44 20.37 2.06 17.12
C SER A 44 21.38 2.07 15.97
N ASN A 45 20.92 2.48 14.80
CA ASN A 45 21.71 2.67 13.58
C ASN A 45 21.85 4.16 13.23
N GLY A 46 21.49 5.05 14.16
CA GLY A 46 21.49 6.51 13.97
C GLY A 46 20.23 7.05 13.30
N THR A 47 20.29 8.32 12.89
CA THR A 47 19.19 9.03 12.24
C THR A 47 19.61 9.43 10.82
N LYS A 48 18.72 9.22 9.85
CA LYS A 48 18.93 9.65 8.46
C LYS A 48 17.61 10.14 7.86
N ASN A 49 17.64 11.30 7.21
CA ASN A 49 16.46 11.96 6.64
C ASN A 49 15.30 12.06 7.65
N ASP A 50 15.61 12.45 8.89
CA ASP A 50 14.66 12.55 10.01
C ASP A 50 13.88 11.24 10.30
N VAL A 51 14.52 10.10 10.02
CA VAL A 51 14.04 8.77 10.43
C VAL A 51 15.08 8.17 11.35
N GLU A 52 14.67 7.85 12.57
CA GLU A 52 15.45 7.08 13.53
C GLU A 52 15.46 5.62 13.09
N LEU A 53 16.66 5.06 12.93
CA LEU A 53 16.87 3.72 12.41
C LEU A 53 17.33 2.80 13.54
N SER A 54 16.76 1.61 13.60
CA SER A 54 17.21 0.58 14.53
C SER A 54 17.01 -0.82 13.97
N THR A 55 17.81 -1.75 14.45
CA THR A 55 17.74 -3.16 14.07
C THR A 55 17.66 -4.06 15.30
N TYR A 56 17.10 -5.25 15.12
CA TYR A 56 17.05 -6.29 16.14
C TYR A 56 17.39 -7.65 15.52
N GLN A 57 18.35 -8.33 16.12
CA GLN A 57 18.75 -9.70 15.77
C GLN A 57 18.51 -10.60 16.98
N PRO A 58 17.54 -11.55 16.93
CA PRO A 58 17.31 -12.50 18.02
C PRO A 58 18.43 -13.55 18.09
N ASP A 59 18.38 -14.37 19.15
CA ASP A 59 19.18 -15.58 19.29
C ASP A 59 18.24 -16.81 19.24
N PRO A 60 18.38 -17.73 18.27
CA PRO A 60 19.37 -17.75 17.18
C PRO A 60 19.13 -16.64 16.12
N PRO A 61 20.19 -16.24 15.39
CA PRO A 61 20.11 -15.13 14.43
C PRO A 61 19.19 -15.42 13.25
N LEU A 62 18.43 -14.41 12.83
CA LEU A 62 17.65 -14.44 11.59
C LEU A 62 18.55 -14.25 10.37
N PRO A 63 18.11 -14.73 9.18
CA PRO A 63 18.81 -14.46 7.91
C PRO A 63 19.04 -12.97 7.66
N ALA A 64 18.07 -12.13 8.01
CA ALA A 64 18.19 -10.69 8.07
C ALA A 64 17.66 -10.18 9.42
N PRO A 65 18.33 -9.24 10.09
CA PRO A 65 17.80 -8.63 11.29
C PRO A 65 16.48 -7.91 10.99
N VAL A 66 15.60 -7.86 11.99
CA VAL A 66 14.40 -7.02 11.93
C VAL A 66 14.85 -5.57 11.88
N CYS A 67 14.32 -4.79 10.94
CA CYS A 67 14.61 -3.36 10.84
C CYS A 67 13.39 -2.54 11.21
N ARG A 68 13.64 -1.38 11.83
CA ARG A 68 12.62 -0.43 12.26
C ARG A 68 13.06 0.99 11.92
N GLY A 69 12.13 1.75 11.36
CA GLY A 69 12.22 3.19 11.19
C GLY A 69 11.14 3.89 12.01
N ILE A 70 11.49 5.00 12.65
CA ILE A 70 10.53 5.90 13.30
C ILE A 70 10.74 7.30 12.73
N GLY A 71 9.68 7.90 12.21
CA GLY A 71 9.70 9.26 11.68
C GLY A 71 8.36 9.95 11.85
N THR A 72 8.27 11.18 11.35
CA THR A 72 7.05 11.98 11.41
C THR A 72 6.65 12.51 10.04
N PHE A 73 5.36 12.77 9.87
CA PHE A 73 4.80 13.52 8.76
C PHE A 73 4.29 14.89 9.24
N PRO A 74 4.18 15.89 8.34
CA PRO A 74 3.64 17.20 8.67
C PRO A 74 2.27 17.12 9.35
N LYS A 75 2.02 18.01 10.31
CA LYS A 75 0.80 18.04 11.13
C LYS A 75 -0.48 18.33 10.36
N GLU A 76 -0.36 18.87 9.15
CA GLU A 76 -1.47 19.16 8.25
C GLU A 76 -2.00 17.90 7.56
N LEU A 77 -1.27 16.78 7.62
CA LEU A 77 -1.67 15.52 7.05
C LEU A 77 -2.37 14.62 8.08
N THR A 78 -3.36 13.87 7.63
CA THR A 78 -3.97 12.77 8.39
C THR A 78 -3.36 11.43 7.99
N ALA A 79 -3.49 10.40 8.84
CA ALA A 79 -3.06 9.05 8.50
C ALA A 79 -3.82 8.53 7.27
N GLU A 80 -5.10 8.88 7.15
CA GLU A 80 -5.96 8.57 6.02
C GLU A 80 -5.50 9.18 4.69
N GLN A 81 -4.83 10.34 4.72
CA GLN A 81 -4.20 10.93 3.53
C GLN A 81 -2.87 10.25 3.16
N ILE A 82 -2.13 9.75 4.15
CA ILE A 82 -0.80 9.15 3.95
C ILE A 82 -0.93 7.68 3.47
N LEU A 83 -1.84 6.91 4.04
CA LEU A 83 -2.00 5.48 3.76
C LEU A 83 -2.14 5.16 2.26
N PRO A 84 -2.96 5.87 1.46
CA PRO A 84 -3.07 5.63 0.02
C PRO A 84 -1.74 5.71 -0.72
N VAL A 85 -0.82 6.57 -0.30
CA VAL A 85 0.52 6.66 -0.89
C VAL A 85 1.35 5.41 -0.57
N ILE A 86 1.16 4.85 0.62
CA ILE A 86 1.86 3.64 1.10
C ILE A 86 1.30 2.37 0.45
N HIS A 87 -0.02 2.17 0.48
CA HIS A 87 -0.65 0.89 0.12
C HIS A 87 -0.97 0.74 -1.36
N GLN A 88 -1.19 1.84 -2.09
CA GLN A 88 -1.47 1.75 -3.53
C GLN A 88 -0.20 1.37 -4.29
N LEU A 89 -0.19 0.14 -4.79
CA LEU A 89 0.97 -0.46 -5.47
C LEU A 89 1.44 0.35 -6.69
N ALA A 90 0.51 0.99 -7.41
CA ALA A 90 0.85 1.87 -8.53
C ALA A 90 1.55 3.18 -8.11
N CYS A 91 1.36 3.63 -6.86
CA CYS A 91 2.09 4.76 -6.30
C CYS A 91 3.52 4.36 -5.89
N ARG A 92 3.67 3.11 -5.42
CA ARG A 92 4.92 2.63 -4.82
C ARG A 92 6.14 2.76 -5.72
N LYS A 93 5.99 2.55 -7.03
CA LYS A 93 7.11 2.69 -7.99
C LYS A 93 7.74 4.08 -8.05
N TYR A 94 7.04 5.12 -7.58
CA TYR A 94 7.53 6.50 -7.60
C TYR A 94 8.35 6.88 -6.38
N TRP A 95 8.24 6.13 -5.29
CA TRP A 95 8.98 6.40 -4.05
C TRP A 95 9.80 5.23 -3.54
N ASP A 96 9.56 3.99 -4.00
CA ASP A 96 10.37 2.81 -3.65
C ASP A 96 11.27 2.43 -4.82
N GLU A 97 12.54 2.81 -4.74
CA GLU A 97 13.55 2.58 -5.79
C GLU A 97 13.73 1.09 -6.13
N ARG A 98 13.49 0.20 -5.16
CA ARG A 98 13.63 -1.24 -5.33
C ARG A 98 12.37 -1.88 -5.89
N TYR A 99 11.26 -1.17 -5.91
CA TYR A 99 10.01 -1.70 -6.45
C TYR A 99 10.07 -1.79 -7.98
N LYS A 100 9.70 -2.94 -8.53
CA LYS A 100 9.58 -3.15 -9.98
C LYS A 100 8.12 -3.04 -10.41
N LEU A 101 7.24 -3.84 -9.83
CA LEU A 101 5.81 -3.86 -10.13
C LEU A 101 5.03 -4.55 -9.01
N GLY A 102 3.71 -4.50 -9.10
CA GLY A 102 2.83 -5.25 -8.23
C GLY A 102 1.38 -4.86 -8.40
N PHE A 103 0.50 -5.76 -8.00
CA PHE A 103 -0.94 -5.63 -8.15
C PHE A 103 -1.66 -6.46 -7.08
N PRO A 104 -2.88 -6.09 -6.70
CA PRO A 104 -3.77 -7.02 -6.02
C PRO A 104 -4.12 -8.16 -7.00
N SER A 105 -4.12 -9.40 -6.52
CA SER A 105 -4.50 -10.57 -7.31
C SER A 105 -5.85 -11.16 -6.89
N LEU A 106 -6.28 -10.93 -5.64
CA LEU A 106 -7.62 -11.24 -5.12
C LEU A 106 -8.01 -10.21 -4.07
N ARG A 107 -9.31 -10.06 -3.83
CA ARG A 107 -9.84 -9.23 -2.75
C ARG A 107 -10.69 -10.09 -1.84
N TYR A 108 -10.44 -10.02 -0.53
CA TYR A 108 -11.17 -10.78 0.49
C TYR A 108 -12.16 -9.89 1.25
N SER A 109 -11.83 -8.62 1.35
CA SER A 109 -12.73 -7.55 1.79
C SER A 109 -12.21 -6.23 1.23
N ARG A 110 -12.90 -5.13 1.53
CA ARG A 110 -12.37 -3.79 1.24
C ARG A 110 -10.97 -3.56 1.84
N LYS A 111 -10.73 -4.11 3.04
CA LYS A 111 -9.52 -3.88 3.86
C LYS A 111 -8.46 -4.97 3.74
N LEU A 112 -8.70 -6.04 2.99
CA LEU A 112 -7.80 -7.18 2.89
C LEU A 112 -7.75 -7.72 1.45
N VAL A 113 -6.54 -7.76 0.87
CA VAL A 113 -6.30 -8.26 -0.48
C VAL A 113 -5.15 -9.26 -0.50
N ARG A 114 -5.14 -10.14 -1.50
CA ARG A 114 -3.95 -10.88 -1.90
C ARG A 114 -3.12 -9.96 -2.78
N PHE A 115 -1.85 -9.77 -2.48
CA PHE A 115 -0.96 -9.00 -3.33
C PHE A 115 0.04 -9.91 -4.06
N TYR A 116 0.51 -9.42 -5.19
CA TYR A 116 1.74 -9.87 -5.82
C TYR A 116 2.62 -8.63 -6.04
N ALA A 117 3.91 -8.71 -5.70
CA ALA A 117 4.84 -7.61 -5.89
C ALA A 117 6.23 -8.14 -6.24
N VAL A 118 6.94 -7.42 -7.10
CA VAL A 118 8.30 -7.74 -7.53
C VAL A 118 9.23 -6.60 -7.14
N GLN A 119 10.37 -6.95 -6.55
CA GLN A 119 11.50 -6.07 -6.32
C GLN A 119 12.59 -6.31 -7.36
N LYS A 120 13.28 -5.24 -7.75
CA LYS A 120 14.41 -5.27 -8.66
C LYS A 120 15.56 -6.09 -8.07
N GLY A 121 16.28 -6.80 -8.95
CA GLY A 121 17.56 -7.39 -8.63
C GLY A 121 18.67 -6.34 -8.57
N VAL A 122 19.91 -6.79 -8.36
CA VAL A 122 21.11 -5.97 -8.45
C VAL A 122 21.92 -6.43 -9.65
N GLY A 123 22.23 -5.50 -10.56
CA GLY A 123 22.83 -5.79 -11.86
C GLY A 123 21.81 -6.23 -12.91
N GLU A 124 22.21 -6.25 -14.18
CA GLU A 124 21.35 -6.63 -15.31
C GLU A 124 22.07 -7.56 -16.30
N GLY A 125 21.31 -8.45 -16.96
CA GLY A 125 21.83 -9.37 -17.96
C GLY A 125 22.86 -10.35 -17.38
N TRP A 126 23.98 -10.54 -18.09
CA TRP A 126 25.06 -11.43 -17.66
C TRP A 126 25.87 -10.90 -16.46
N PHE A 127 25.60 -9.66 -16.02
CA PHE A 127 26.17 -9.04 -14.83
C PHE A 127 25.22 -9.08 -13.62
N ALA A 128 24.14 -9.88 -13.65
CA ALA A 128 23.23 -10.01 -12.52
C ALA A 128 23.99 -10.54 -11.28
N ILE A 129 24.14 -9.70 -10.26
CA ILE A 129 24.78 -10.04 -8.99
C ILE A 129 23.75 -10.71 -8.07
N VAL A 130 22.52 -10.22 -8.09
CA VAL A 130 21.43 -10.78 -7.30
C VAL A 130 20.12 -10.72 -8.08
N ALA A 131 19.43 -11.86 -8.21
CA ALA A 131 18.18 -11.96 -8.96
C ALA A 131 17.05 -11.09 -8.37
N PRO A 132 16.05 -10.68 -9.16
CA PRO A 132 14.81 -10.07 -8.65
C PRO A 132 14.11 -10.98 -7.63
N ARG A 133 13.31 -10.37 -6.73
CA ARG A 133 12.46 -11.12 -5.79
C ARG A 133 11.00 -10.83 -6.05
N ASP A 134 10.16 -11.86 -6.01
CA ASP A 134 8.72 -11.69 -5.89
C ASP A 134 8.23 -12.03 -4.48
N PHE A 135 7.11 -11.44 -4.13
CA PHE A 135 6.42 -11.63 -2.87
C PHE A 135 4.93 -11.77 -3.16
N THR A 136 4.30 -12.75 -2.54
CA THR A 136 2.84 -12.89 -2.54
C THR A 136 2.36 -13.24 -1.14
N GLY A 137 1.14 -12.83 -0.83
CA GLY A 137 0.61 -12.90 0.52
C GLY A 137 -0.58 -11.98 0.72
N TYR A 138 -0.85 -11.62 1.97
CA TYR A 138 -1.93 -10.73 2.34
C TYR A 138 -1.41 -9.33 2.63
N SER A 139 -2.17 -8.33 2.19
CA SER A 139 -1.99 -6.94 2.62
C SER A 139 -3.31 -6.36 3.07
N GLY A 140 -3.31 -5.63 4.18
CA GLY A 140 -4.54 -5.13 4.74
C GLY A 140 -4.40 -4.10 5.84
N HIS A 141 -5.55 -3.59 6.27
CA HIS A 141 -5.69 -2.43 7.14
C HIS A 141 -6.45 -2.74 8.42
N VAL A 142 -5.99 -2.16 9.52
CA VAL A 142 -6.68 -2.17 10.82
C VAL A 142 -6.60 -0.77 11.43
N LYS A 143 -7.72 -0.27 11.96
CA LYS A 143 -7.79 0.99 12.70
C LYS A 143 -8.27 0.68 14.10
N GLU A 144 -7.53 1.14 15.10
CA GLU A 144 -7.83 0.92 16.51
C GLU A 144 -7.61 2.22 17.29
N VAL A 145 -8.42 2.43 18.33
CA VAL A 145 -8.15 3.45 19.34
C VAL A 145 -7.53 2.74 20.53
N GLY A 146 -6.30 3.12 20.89
CA GLY A 146 -5.62 2.55 22.05
C GLY A 146 -6.26 2.99 23.37
N GLU A 147 -5.93 2.30 24.46
CA GLU A 147 -6.34 2.70 25.82
C GLU A 147 -5.82 4.09 26.21
N ASP A 148 -4.73 4.53 25.57
CA ASP A 148 -4.16 5.87 25.68
C ASP A 148 -4.92 6.94 24.87
N GLY A 149 -6.03 6.56 24.23
CA GLY A 149 -6.84 7.44 23.38
C GLY A 149 -6.21 7.75 22.03
N VAL A 150 -5.02 7.22 21.72
CA VAL A 150 -4.33 7.44 20.44
C VAL A 150 -4.95 6.55 19.37
N THR A 151 -5.38 7.16 18.28
CA THR A 151 -5.86 6.41 17.11
C THR A 151 -4.66 5.91 16.31
N ARG A 152 -4.63 4.59 16.07
CA ARG A 152 -3.58 3.89 15.35
C ARG A 152 -4.12 3.25 14.09
N TYR A 153 -3.43 3.51 12.99
CA TYR A 153 -3.70 2.88 11.71
C TYR A 153 -2.56 1.93 11.39
N TYR A 154 -2.90 0.67 11.22
CA TYR A 154 -1.99 -0.39 10.83
C TYR A 154 -2.23 -0.70 9.36
N TYR A 155 -1.15 -0.72 8.58
CA TYR A 155 -1.12 -1.34 7.27
C TYR A 155 0.05 -2.31 7.24
N LEU A 156 -0.19 -3.55 6.86
CA LEU A 156 0.89 -4.53 6.79
C LEU A 156 0.76 -5.47 5.61
N GLN A 157 1.90 -6.02 5.21
CA GLN A 157 2.03 -7.10 4.25
C GLN A 157 2.70 -8.30 4.92
N THR A 158 2.23 -9.51 4.61
CA THR A 158 2.82 -10.78 5.07
C THR A 158 2.71 -11.84 4.00
N SER A 159 3.71 -12.70 3.87
CA SER A 159 3.76 -13.78 2.89
C SER A 159 2.85 -14.93 3.27
N ALA A 160 2.21 -15.52 2.25
CA ALA A 160 1.51 -16.79 2.34
C ALA A 160 1.68 -17.55 1.01
N GLU A 161 1.63 -18.87 1.06
CA GLU A 161 1.86 -19.72 -0.11
C GLU A 161 0.54 -20.03 -0.82
N PHE A 162 0.49 -19.92 -2.14
CA PHE A 162 -0.74 -20.16 -2.89
C PHE A 162 -0.45 -21.06 -4.08
N ASP A 163 -1.17 -22.18 -4.21
CA ASP A 163 -0.97 -23.15 -5.30
C ASP A 163 -1.18 -22.52 -6.69
N ASP A 164 -2.02 -21.48 -6.78
CA ASP A 164 -2.31 -20.74 -8.01
C ASP A 164 -1.31 -19.60 -8.31
N VAL A 165 -0.26 -19.45 -7.51
CA VAL A 165 0.80 -18.44 -7.69
C VAL A 165 2.17 -19.12 -7.68
N PRO A 166 2.56 -19.79 -8.78
CA PRO A 166 3.81 -20.54 -8.86
C PRO A 166 5.03 -19.62 -8.81
N GLU A 167 6.20 -20.20 -8.56
CA GLU A 167 7.48 -19.51 -8.70
C GLU A 167 7.74 -19.15 -10.17
N VAL A 168 8.40 -18.01 -10.39
CA VAL A 168 8.72 -17.52 -11.73
C VAL A 168 10.21 -17.74 -12.00
N ASN A 169 10.53 -18.40 -13.12
CA ASN A 169 11.92 -18.65 -13.49
C ASN A 169 12.73 -17.33 -13.57
N GLY A 170 13.92 -17.32 -12.96
CA GLY A 170 14.78 -16.14 -12.90
C GLY A 170 14.42 -15.14 -11.80
N ILE A 171 13.39 -15.42 -11.01
CA ILE A 171 12.97 -14.62 -9.85
C ILE A 171 12.99 -15.52 -8.61
N VAL A 172 13.50 -15.00 -7.50
CA VAL A 172 13.53 -15.72 -6.21
C VAL A 172 12.30 -15.37 -5.40
N ARG A 173 11.54 -16.37 -4.95
CA ARG A 173 10.41 -16.14 -4.03
C ARG A 173 10.93 -15.73 -2.65
N GLY A 174 10.73 -14.47 -2.31
CA GLY A 174 11.05 -13.93 -0.98
C GLY A 174 9.96 -14.25 0.04
N GLN A 175 10.32 -14.24 1.32
CA GLN A 175 9.39 -14.46 2.41
C GLN A 175 9.37 -13.27 3.36
N THR A 176 8.24 -12.59 3.46
CA THR A 176 8.05 -11.46 4.37
C THR A 176 7.17 -11.91 5.53
N SER A 177 7.73 -12.12 6.72
CA SER A 177 6.91 -12.39 7.91
C SER A 177 6.10 -11.16 8.32
N LEU A 178 6.66 -9.97 8.07
CA LEU A 178 6.03 -8.70 8.38
C LEU A 178 6.70 -7.58 7.57
N ALA A 179 5.90 -6.77 6.90
CA ALA A 179 6.25 -5.42 6.50
C ALA A 179 5.10 -4.50 6.94
N GLY A 180 5.22 -3.93 8.14
CA GLY A 180 4.12 -3.27 8.83
C GLY A 180 4.38 -1.80 9.15
N TRP A 181 3.40 -0.97 8.84
CA TRP A 181 3.34 0.46 9.11
C TRP A 181 2.35 0.70 10.25
N VAL A 182 2.75 1.53 11.20
CA VAL A 182 1.90 2.05 12.28
C VAL A 182 1.91 3.56 12.19
N LEU A 183 0.75 4.16 11.94
CA LEU A 183 0.56 5.61 11.95
C LEU A 183 -0.23 5.97 13.20
N GLU A 184 0.35 6.80 14.06
CA GLU A 184 -0.27 7.31 15.28
C GLU A 184 -0.66 8.78 15.05
N GLU A 185 -1.96 9.06 15.11
CA GLU A 185 -2.49 10.43 15.04
C GLU A 185 -2.39 11.09 16.43
N GLY A 186 -1.63 12.19 16.52
CA GLY A 186 -1.45 12.95 17.76
C GLY A 186 -1.42 14.47 17.53
N ALA A 187 -1.34 15.23 18.63
CA ALA A 187 -1.38 16.71 18.58
C ALA A 187 -0.24 17.34 17.78
N GLU A 188 0.93 16.69 17.75
CA GLU A 188 2.13 17.16 17.04
C GLU A 188 2.23 16.66 15.59
N GLY A 189 1.17 16.03 15.08
CA GLY A 189 1.11 15.42 13.75
C GLY A 189 1.13 13.90 13.78
N ILE A 190 1.55 13.29 12.66
CA ILE A 190 1.52 11.83 12.49
C ILE A 190 2.90 11.25 12.78
N LYS A 191 2.99 10.43 13.83
CA LYS A 191 4.16 9.58 14.03
C LYS A 191 3.98 8.30 13.23
N CYS A 192 5.01 7.94 12.46
CA CYS A 192 5.01 6.74 11.63
C CYS A 192 6.13 5.81 12.08
N THR A 193 5.79 4.55 12.33
CA THR A 193 6.74 3.48 12.59
C THR A 193 6.63 2.42 11.51
N TYR A 194 7.73 2.09 10.85
CA TYR A 194 7.78 1.04 9.82
C TYR A 194 8.72 -0.08 10.26
N ILE A 195 8.21 -1.30 10.38
CA ILE A 195 8.91 -2.47 10.89
C ILE A 195 8.88 -3.58 9.86
N VAL A 196 10.04 -4.15 9.53
CA VAL A 196 10.14 -5.24 8.55
C VAL A 196 10.94 -6.40 9.10
N LYS A 197 10.33 -7.58 9.07
CA LYS A 197 10.94 -8.89 9.27
C LYS A 197 10.77 -9.71 8.00
N PHE A 198 11.87 -10.00 7.32
CA PHE A 198 11.86 -10.70 6.06
C PHE A 198 13.04 -11.67 5.96
N ASP A 199 12.87 -12.69 5.14
CA ASP A 199 13.92 -13.57 4.63
C ASP A 199 13.92 -13.42 3.11
N PRO A 200 14.95 -12.76 2.53
CA PRO A 200 14.96 -12.51 1.10
C PRO A 200 15.24 -13.76 0.26
N LYS A 201 15.58 -14.89 0.90
CA LYS A 201 15.98 -16.17 0.29
C LYS A 201 17.14 -16.04 -0.70
N GLY A 202 17.66 -17.21 -1.10
CA GLY A 202 18.80 -17.31 -2.01
C GLY A 202 20.10 -16.72 -1.44
N SER A 203 21.09 -16.56 -2.31
CA SER A 203 22.40 -16.03 -1.92
C SER A 203 22.45 -14.52 -2.14
N ILE A 204 22.62 -13.76 -1.05
CA ILE A 204 22.84 -12.31 -1.08
C ILE A 204 24.17 -12.00 -0.40
N PRO A 205 25.10 -11.29 -1.05
CA PRO A 205 26.30 -10.80 -0.41
C PRO A 205 25.97 -9.98 0.85
N GLY A 206 26.68 -10.23 1.96
CA GLY A 206 26.37 -9.63 3.26
C GLY A 206 26.28 -8.10 3.24
N TYR A 207 27.17 -7.43 2.51
CA TYR A 207 27.15 -5.96 2.38
C TYR A 207 25.88 -5.43 1.68
N LEU A 208 25.34 -6.15 0.69
CA LEU A 208 24.07 -5.79 0.04
C LEU A 208 22.90 -6.03 0.97
N LEU A 209 22.92 -7.12 1.74
CA LEU A 209 21.89 -7.38 2.73
C LEU A 209 21.86 -6.29 3.81
N GLU A 210 23.03 -5.89 4.32
CA GLU A 210 23.14 -4.80 5.29
C GLU A 210 22.61 -3.47 4.72
N GLN A 211 22.90 -3.18 3.46
CA GLN A 211 22.38 -1.99 2.79
C GLN A 211 20.84 -2.04 2.71
N VAL A 212 20.28 -3.18 2.28
CA VAL A 212 18.82 -3.39 2.22
C VAL A 212 18.16 -3.17 3.59
N VAL A 213 18.75 -3.74 4.65
CA VAL A 213 18.26 -3.60 6.03
C VAL A 213 18.28 -2.12 6.48
N LYS A 214 19.34 -1.37 6.15
CA LYS A 214 19.48 0.05 6.51
C LYS A 214 18.53 0.95 5.70
N GLU A 215 18.27 0.62 4.45
CA GLU A 215 17.48 1.46 3.54
C GLU A 215 15.97 1.18 3.56
N THR A 216 15.55 -0.01 3.95
CA THR A 216 14.13 -0.37 4.05
C THR A 216 13.32 0.57 4.96
N PRO A 217 13.75 0.88 6.20
CA PRO A 217 13.03 1.82 7.06
C PRO A 217 12.97 3.27 6.53
N LEU A 218 13.85 3.65 5.60
CA LEU A 218 13.84 4.98 4.96
C LEU A 218 12.65 5.18 4.01
N CYS A 219 11.85 4.15 3.75
CA CYS A 219 10.58 4.30 3.02
C CYS A 219 9.69 5.38 3.64
N ILE A 220 9.75 5.61 4.96
CA ILE A 220 9.03 6.73 5.62
C ILE A 220 9.43 8.07 5.02
N ALA A 221 10.73 8.36 4.95
CA ALA A 221 11.24 9.59 4.36
C ALA A 221 10.89 9.70 2.88
N ARG A 222 10.98 8.59 2.12
CA ARG A 222 10.65 8.58 0.69
C ARG A 222 9.16 8.87 0.44
N VAL A 223 8.26 8.31 1.25
CA VAL A 223 6.82 8.63 1.21
C VAL A 223 6.56 10.09 1.57
N ARG A 224 7.24 10.62 2.59
CA ARG A 224 7.13 12.04 2.97
C ARG A 224 7.57 12.95 1.82
N SER A 225 8.75 12.72 1.25
CA SER A 225 9.26 13.48 0.11
C SER A 225 8.35 13.34 -1.12
N PHE A 226 7.76 12.17 -1.35
CA PHE A 226 6.77 12.00 -2.40
C PHE A 226 5.58 12.93 -2.20
N ILE A 227 4.99 12.96 -0.99
CA ILE A 227 3.83 13.81 -0.68
C ILE A 227 4.20 15.30 -0.80
N GLU A 228 5.38 15.70 -0.33
CA GLU A 228 5.86 17.08 -0.44
C GLU A 228 6.01 17.53 -1.90
N MET A 229 6.51 16.65 -2.78
CA MET A 229 6.78 16.96 -4.18
C MET A 229 5.56 16.78 -5.10
N LYS A 230 4.65 15.84 -4.79
CA LYS A 230 3.55 15.43 -5.68
C LYS A 230 2.17 15.68 -5.11
N GLY A 231 2.10 15.94 -3.82
CA GLY A 231 0.84 16.00 -3.11
C GLY A 231 0.23 14.62 -2.91
N LEU A 232 -1.05 14.63 -2.59
CA LEU A 232 -1.84 13.43 -2.33
C LEU A 232 -2.36 12.82 -3.64
N VAL A 233 -2.40 11.49 -3.65
CA VAL A 233 -3.10 10.71 -4.69
C VAL A 233 -4.59 10.72 -4.39
N PRO A 234 -5.50 10.55 -5.37
CA PRO A 234 -6.91 10.39 -5.06
C PRO A 234 -7.15 9.03 -4.40
N TYR A 235 -8.09 8.98 -3.47
CA TYR A 235 -8.37 7.77 -2.69
C TYR A 235 -9.81 7.76 -2.17
N VAL A 236 -10.30 6.58 -1.80
CA VAL A 236 -11.48 6.44 -0.94
C VAL A 236 -10.99 6.01 0.44
N ASN A 237 -11.47 6.68 1.48
CA ASN A 237 -11.05 6.40 2.85
C ASN A 237 -11.29 4.94 3.24
N MET A 238 -10.20 4.20 3.50
CA MET A 238 -10.24 2.74 3.74
C MET A 238 -11.05 2.34 4.96
N HIS A 239 -11.18 3.26 5.93
CA HIS A 239 -11.83 3.00 7.22
C HIS A 239 -13.26 3.52 7.34
N ASP A 240 -13.74 4.29 6.35
CA ASP A 240 -15.12 4.75 6.31
C ASP A 240 -16.10 3.60 6.06
N GLU A 241 -17.34 3.79 6.51
CA GLU A 241 -18.44 2.92 6.11
C GLU A 241 -18.58 2.94 4.58
N PHE A 242 -18.80 1.77 4.01
CA PHE A 242 -18.85 1.59 2.57
C PHE A 242 -20.05 0.70 2.24
N PRO A 243 -21.16 1.28 1.76
CA PRO A 243 -22.44 0.58 1.67
C PRO A 243 -22.52 -0.51 0.59
N GLY A 244 -21.45 -0.77 -0.16
CA GLY A 244 -21.46 -1.78 -1.23
C GLY A 244 -20.12 -2.46 -1.42
N GLN A 245 -19.92 -3.00 -2.62
CA GLN A 245 -18.74 -3.77 -2.95
C GLN A 245 -17.88 -3.04 -3.98
N LEU A 246 -16.66 -2.74 -3.55
CA LEU A 246 -15.62 -2.21 -4.43
C LEU A 246 -15.02 -3.37 -5.21
N ARG A 247 -15.24 -3.38 -6.53
CA ARG A 247 -14.61 -4.36 -7.43
C ARG A 247 -13.17 -3.94 -7.70
N LYS A 248 -13.03 -2.79 -8.33
CA LYS A 248 -11.76 -2.26 -8.79
C LYS A 248 -11.42 -1.00 -8.04
N GLU A 249 -10.16 -0.88 -7.65
CA GLU A 249 -9.59 0.34 -7.08
C GLU A 249 -8.18 0.46 -7.66
N ILE A 250 -8.07 1.16 -8.78
CA ILE A 250 -6.80 1.30 -9.48
C ILE A 250 -6.43 2.76 -9.53
N LEU A 251 -5.20 3.00 -9.11
CA LEU A 251 -4.53 4.26 -9.31
C LEU A 251 -3.64 4.12 -10.55
N ASN A 252 -3.92 4.87 -11.60
CA ASN A 252 -3.15 4.87 -12.85
C ASN A 252 -2.34 6.15 -12.98
N ASN A 253 -1.12 6.05 -13.55
CA ASN A 253 -0.42 7.24 -14.02
C ASN A 253 -0.90 7.61 -15.43
N THR A 254 -1.46 8.81 -15.57
CA THR A 254 -1.95 9.30 -16.87
C THR A 254 -0.83 9.67 -17.83
N ALA A 255 0.41 9.86 -17.34
CA ALA A 255 1.59 10.06 -18.19
C ALA A 255 2.19 8.75 -18.71
N GLY A 256 1.68 7.59 -18.28
CA GLY A 256 2.20 6.27 -18.65
C GLY A 256 3.20 5.70 -17.63
N ASP A 257 3.44 4.39 -17.69
CA ASP A 257 4.17 3.71 -16.61
C ASP A 257 5.66 4.04 -16.55
N ASP A 258 6.25 4.36 -17.70
CA ASP A 258 7.66 4.72 -17.88
C ASP A 258 7.93 6.22 -17.75
N ALA A 259 6.89 7.03 -17.49
CA ALA A 259 7.05 8.47 -17.39
C ALA A 259 7.96 8.86 -16.21
N ASN A 260 8.74 9.93 -16.41
CA ASN A 260 9.53 10.50 -15.34
C ASN A 260 8.65 10.89 -14.16
N PHE A 261 9.24 10.86 -12.96
CA PHE A 261 8.56 11.25 -11.73
C PHE A 261 7.90 12.64 -11.84
N SER A 262 8.52 13.59 -12.55
CA SER A 262 7.99 14.94 -12.79
C SER A 262 6.57 14.94 -13.37
N ASP A 263 6.28 13.96 -14.22
CA ASP A 263 5.09 13.92 -15.06
C ASP A 263 3.98 13.06 -14.44
N ALA A 264 4.27 12.40 -13.31
CA ALA A 264 3.33 11.55 -12.60
C ALA A 264 2.05 12.31 -12.23
N GLN A 265 0.95 11.90 -12.84
CA GLN A 265 -0.38 12.42 -12.58
C GLN A 265 -1.32 11.24 -12.40
N PHE A 266 -2.11 11.26 -11.33
CA PHE A 266 -2.90 10.09 -10.98
C PHE A 266 -4.37 10.24 -11.34
N GLN A 267 -4.86 9.22 -12.05
CA GLN A 267 -6.28 8.93 -12.24
C GLN A 267 -6.65 7.78 -11.31
N PHE A 268 -7.67 7.98 -10.49
CA PHE A 268 -8.26 6.94 -9.67
C PHE A 268 -9.50 6.40 -10.38
N VAL A 269 -9.47 5.12 -10.73
CA VAL A 269 -10.58 4.40 -11.35
C VAL A 269 -11.12 3.42 -10.32
N PHE A 270 -12.41 3.49 -10.08
CA PHE A 270 -13.07 2.47 -9.27
C PHE A 270 -14.30 1.92 -9.97
N SER A 271 -14.62 0.67 -9.64
CA SER A 271 -15.85 0.02 -10.10
C SER A 271 -16.66 -0.44 -8.89
N TRP A 272 -17.95 -0.14 -8.90
CA TRP A 272 -18.88 -0.40 -7.81
C TRP A 272 -19.97 -1.37 -8.22
N PHE A 273 -20.31 -2.27 -7.31
CA PHE A 273 -21.51 -3.10 -7.36
C PHE A 273 -22.17 -3.06 -5.99
N GLY A 274 -23.46 -2.76 -5.91
CA GLY A 274 -24.11 -2.79 -4.61
C GLY A 274 -25.41 -2.01 -4.53
N VAL A 275 -25.85 -1.87 -3.29
CA VAL A 275 -27.05 -1.14 -2.91
C VAL A 275 -26.80 0.38 -2.93
N PRO A 276 -27.86 1.19 -2.89
CA PRO A 276 -27.72 2.63 -2.75
C PRO A 276 -26.90 3.03 -1.53
N GLY A 277 -26.25 4.17 -1.65
CA GLY A 277 -25.45 4.74 -0.58
C GLY A 277 -24.52 5.81 -1.11
N SER A 278 -23.62 6.29 -0.26
CA SER A 278 -22.63 7.29 -0.67
C SER A 278 -21.25 6.96 -0.13
N PHE A 279 -20.25 7.49 -0.82
CA PHE A 279 -18.86 7.50 -0.35
C PHE A 279 -18.12 8.68 -0.99
N ASP A 280 -17.03 9.07 -0.35
CA ASP A 280 -16.21 10.20 -0.78
C ASP A 280 -14.94 9.70 -1.49
N VAL A 281 -14.68 10.23 -2.68
CA VAL A 281 -13.37 10.16 -3.33
C VAL A 281 -12.61 11.43 -3.00
N HIS A 282 -11.61 11.32 -2.15
CA HIS A 282 -10.74 12.42 -1.74
C HIS A 282 -9.62 12.64 -2.75
N PHE A 283 -9.12 13.88 -2.82
CA PHE A 283 -7.96 14.26 -3.62
C PHE A 283 -7.28 15.50 -3.05
N ASP A 284 -6.03 15.73 -3.45
CA ASP A 284 -5.27 16.90 -3.01
C ASP A 284 -5.96 18.21 -3.44
N ASP A 285 -6.22 19.08 -2.47
CA ASP A 285 -6.87 20.37 -2.67
C ASP A 285 -5.94 21.39 -3.36
N LYS A 286 -4.64 21.12 -3.42
CA LYS A 286 -3.63 21.86 -4.20
C LYS A 286 -3.72 21.57 -5.70
N ARG A 287 -4.60 20.67 -6.15
CA ARG A 287 -4.93 20.50 -7.58
C ARG A 287 -5.71 21.72 -8.07
N GLY A 288 -4.99 22.80 -8.37
CA GLY A 288 -5.54 24.15 -8.60
C GLY A 288 -6.62 24.29 -9.68
N ASN A 289 -6.62 23.42 -10.69
CA ASN A 289 -7.66 23.40 -11.74
C ASN A 289 -8.90 22.57 -11.37
N GLY A 290 -8.94 22.01 -10.16
CA GLY A 290 -9.93 21.02 -9.72
C GLY A 290 -9.61 19.62 -10.24
N VAL A 291 -10.64 18.78 -10.23
CA VAL A 291 -10.60 17.40 -10.77
C VAL A 291 -11.60 17.22 -11.90
N LYS A 292 -11.18 16.44 -12.89
CA LYS A 292 -12.08 15.91 -13.90
C LYS A 292 -12.65 14.59 -13.39
N VAL A 293 -13.98 14.50 -13.34
CA VAL A 293 -14.70 13.27 -13.01
C VAL A 293 -15.41 12.81 -14.27
N VAL A 294 -15.21 11.54 -14.64
CA VAL A 294 -15.84 10.91 -15.80
C VAL A 294 -16.60 9.68 -15.32
N VAL A 295 -17.89 9.60 -15.66
CA VAL A 295 -18.67 8.36 -15.54
C VAL A 295 -18.37 7.54 -16.78
N GLU A 296 -17.61 6.46 -16.59
CA GLU A 296 -17.19 5.55 -17.67
C GLU A 296 -18.24 4.44 -17.89
N GLU A 297 -18.91 4.02 -16.82
CA GLU A 297 -20.05 3.09 -16.87
C GLU A 297 -21.14 3.53 -15.88
N GLY A 298 -22.40 3.42 -16.29
CA GLY A 298 -23.57 3.97 -15.61
C GLY A 298 -24.00 5.32 -16.18
N ALA A 299 -25.10 5.87 -15.64
CA ALA A 299 -25.67 7.15 -16.05
C ALA A 299 -25.74 8.14 -14.87
N GLU A 300 -25.09 9.31 -15.01
CA GLU A 300 -25.26 10.41 -14.07
C GLU A 300 -26.71 10.94 -14.11
N GLY A 301 -27.28 11.19 -12.93
CA GLY A 301 -28.68 11.55 -12.74
C GLY A 301 -29.60 10.37 -12.43
N GLU A 302 -29.42 9.24 -13.14
CA GLU A 302 -30.22 8.01 -12.99
C GLU A 302 -29.58 7.02 -12.00
N ASP A 303 -28.35 6.59 -12.30
CA ASP A 303 -27.64 5.58 -11.53
C ASP A 303 -26.88 6.20 -10.35
N LEU A 304 -26.34 7.39 -10.56
CA LEU A 304 -25.54 8.08 -9.56
C LEU A 304 -25.64 9.60 -9.67
N GLU A 305 -25.25 10.28 -8.61
CA GLU A 305 -25.07 11.73 -8.58
C GLU A 305 -23.70 12.07 -8.00
N LEU A 306 -23.07 13.11 -8.55
CA LEU A 306 -21.74 13.55 -8.18
C LEU A 306 -21.80 14.93 -7.54
N VAL A 307 -21.45 15.03 -6.26
CA VAL A 307 -21.33 16.31 -5.57
C VAL A 307 -19.85 16.65 -5.45
N LYS A 308 -19.42 17.69 -6.16
CA LYS A 308 -18.02 18.15 -6.17
C LYS A 308 -17.81 19.21 -5.12
N GLU A 309 -16.86 18.97 -4.23
CA GLU A 309 -16.45 19.90 -3.18
C GLU A 309 -14.93 20.11 -3.22
N LYS A 310 -14.43 21.06 -2.43
CA LYS A 310 -12.98 21.26 -2.31
C LYS A 310 -12.34 20.03 -1.68
N GLY A 311 -11.46 19.35 -2.42
CA GLY A 311 -10.71 18.18 -1.94
C GLY A 311 -11.47 16.86 -1.93
N LYS A 312 -12.73 16.82 -2.38
CA LYS A 312 -13.49 15.58 -2.50
C LYS A 312 -14.59 15.61 -3.55
N VAL A 313 -14.97 14.42 -4.03
CA VAL A 313 -16.19 14.18 -4.81
C VAL A 313 -17.00 13.14 -4.06
N THR A 314 -18.19 13.51 -3.60
CA THR A 314 -19.15 12.56 -3.03
C THR A 314 -19.90 11.88 -4.16
N VAL A 315 -19.84 10.56 -4.19
CA VAL A 315 -20.56 9.72 -5.14
C VAL A 315 -21.79 9.19 -4.43
N ILE A 316 -22.98 9.56 -4.90
CA ILE A 316 -24.26 9.12 -4.37
C ILE A 316 -24.84 8.09 -5.34
N VAL A 317 -24.78 6.82 -4.96
CA VAL A 317 -25.34 5.69 -5.71
C VAL A 317 -26.84 5.61 -5.44
N LYS A 318 -27.64 5.64 -6.51
CA LYS A 318 -29.12 5.63 -6.46
C LYS A 318 -29.66 4.21 -6.63
N GLU A 319 -30.96 4.01 -6.36
CA GLU A 319 -31.63 2.71 -6.56
C GLU A 319 -31.56 2.23 -8.02
N GLY A 320 -31.49 3.16 -8.99
CA GLY A 320 -31.32 2.83 -10.41
C GLY A 320 -30.03 2.06 -10.72
N ALA A 321 -29.00 2.20 -9.88
CA ALA A 321 -27.74 1.50 -10.02
C ALA A 321 -27.72 0.09 -9.42
N LYS A 322 -28.84 -0.37 -8.84
CA LYS A 322 -28.92 -1.70 -8.24
C LYS A 322 -28.50 -2.76 -9.26
N ASP A 323 -27.54 -3.60 -8.85
CA ASP A 323 -26.96 -4.67 -9.67
C ASP A 323 -26.31 -4.21 -10.99
N LYS A 324 -26.09 -2.90 -11.17
CA LYS A 324 -25.30 -2.34 -12.27
C LYS A 324 -23.86 -2.17 -11.84
N LYS A 325 -22.95 -2.38 -12.80
CA LYS A 325 -21.57 -1.94 -12.65
C LYS A 325 -21.53 -0.43 -12.88
N LEU A 326 -21.04 0.31 -11.91
CA LEU A 326 -20.69 1.72 -12.08
C LEU A 326 -19.19 1.84 -12.17
N GLN A 327 -18.70 2.67 -13.08
CA GLN A 327 -17.27 2.97 -13.19
C GLN A 327 -17.09 4.47 -13.29
N ILE A 328 -16.29 5.02 -12.39
CA ILE A 328 -15.96 6.45 -12.38
C ILE A 328 -14.45 6.58 -12.35
N SER A 329 -13.95 7.56 -13.09
CA SER A 329 -12.58 8.00 -12.98
C SER A 329 -12.47 9.43 -12.50
N VAL A 330 -11.60 9.63 -11.51
CA VAL A 330 -11.25 10.94 -10.95
C VAL A 330 -9.80 11.22 -11.31
N SER A 331 -9.58 12.27 -12.09
CA SER A 331 -8.26 12.67 -12.59
C SER A 331 -8.00 14.15 -12.34
N ARG A 332 -6.74 14.55 -12.44
CA ARG A 332 -6.38 15.97 -12.47
C ARG A 332 -7.06 16.62 -13.70
N ALA A 333 -7.66 17.80 -13.50
CA ALA A 333 -8.33 18.55 -14.56
C ALA A 333 -7.36 19.05 -15.64
#